data_AF-A0A6J7K2S1-F1
#
_entry.id   AF-A0A6J7K2S1-F1
#
_cell.length_a   1.000
_cell.length_b   1.000
_cell.length_c   1.000
_cell.angle_alpha   90.00
_cell.angle_beta   90.00
_cell.angle_gamma   90.00
#
_symmetry.space_group_name_H-M   'P 1'
#
loop_
_entity.id
_entity.type
_entity.pdbx_description
1 polymer ?
#
loop_
_entity_poly.entity_id
_entity_poly.type
_entity_poly.pdbx_seq_one_letter_code
_entity_poly.pdbx_strand_id
1 'polypeptide(L)'
;MLAANSTIQATINRLQTEVDNLHTNLQGLQNSWQGVAATSFQELVGRWRITATTVQQQLGEVSIALAHAAKQYAEIEQANVRLFL
;
A
#
# COMPACT_ATOMS: atom_id res chain seq x y z
N MET A 1 -10.20 14.18 -11.61
CA MET A 1 -8.89 14.23 -10.91
C MET A 1 -9.05 13.93 -9.42
N LEU A 2 -9.74 14.79 -8.63
CA LEU A 2 -9.99 14.55 -7.19
C LEU A 2 -10.65 13.20 -6.88
N ALA A 3 -11.73 12.84 -7.58
CA ALA A 3 -12.42 11.55 -7.41
C ALA A 3 -11.56 10.32 -7.82
N ALA A 4 -10.64 10.50 -8.78
CA ALA A 4 -9.71 9.45 -9.17
C ALA A 4 -8.64 9.26 -8.08
N ASN A 5 -8.10 10.36 -7.55
CA ASN A 5 -7.16 10.34 -6.43
C ASN A 5 -7.77 9.65 -5.19
N SER A 6 -9.00 10.01 -4.79
CA SER A 6 -9.68 9.38 -3.65
C SER A 6 -9.89 7.88 -3.85
N THR A 7 -10.25 7.46 -5.06
CA THR A 7 -10.43 6.04 -5.40
C THR A 7 -9.12 5.27 -5.29
N ILE A 8 -8.02 5.86 -5.77
CA ILE A 8 -6.69 5.22 -5.69
C ILE A 8 -6.22 5.14 -4.24
N GLN A 9 -6.38 6.20 -3.44
CA GLN A 9 -6.04 6.18 -2.01
C GLN A 9 -6.83 5.10 -1.24
N ALA A 10 -8.13 4.97 -1.52
CA ALA A 10 -8.94 3.89 -0.94
C ALA A 10 -8.42 2.49 -1.33
N THR A 11 -7.97 2.34 -2.58
CA THR A 11 -7.38 1.09 -3.08
C THR A 11 -6.07 0.78 -2.37
N ILE A 12 -5.20 1.79 -2.17
CA ILE A 12 -3.94 1.64 -1.44
C ILE A 12 -4.19 1.18 0.00
N ASN A 13 -5.12 1.82 0.71
CA ASN A 13 -5.46 1.45 2.08
C ASN A 13 -6.00 0.01 2.17
N ARG A 14 -6.82 -0.39 1.19
CA ARG A 14 -7.31 -1.78 1.10
C ARG A 14 -6.16 -2.75 0.89
N LEU A 15 -5.23 -2.46 -0.02
CA LEU A 15 -4.07 -3.33 -0.27
C LEU A 15 -3.17 -3.47 0.96
N GLN A 16 -2.92 -2.38 1.70
CA GLN A 16 -2.18 -2.44 2.95
C GLN A 16 -2.87 -3.36 3.97
N THR A 17 -4.19 -3.22 4.12
CA THR A 17 -4.98 -4.07 5.01
C THR A 17 -4.90 -5.55 4.61
N GLU A 18 -5.00 -5.85 3.32
CA GLU A 18 -4.89 -7.24 2.83
C GLU A 18 -3.48 -7.83 3.04
N VAL A 19 -2.43 -7.02 2.88
CA VAL A 19 -1.04 -7.45 3.15
C VAL A 19 -0.87 -7.79 4.63
N ASP A 20 -1.38 -6.96 5.53
CA ASP A 20 -1.33 -7.20 6.97
C ASP A 20 -2.15 -8.44 7.37
N ASN A 21 -3.35 -8.60 6.82
CA ASN A 21 -4.21 -9.77 7.03
C ASN A 21 -3.51 -11.06 6.59
N LEU A 22 -2.90 -11.07 5.39
CA LEU A 22 -2.16 -12.22 4.91
C LEU A 22 -0.95 -12.53 5.80
N HIS A 23 -0.26 -11.50 6.29
CA HIS A 23 0.84 -11.67 7.23
C HIS A 23 0.39 -12.35 8.54
N THR A 24 -0.70 -11.90 9.14
CA THR A 24 -1.29 -12.52 10.34
C THR A 24 -1.71 -13.97 10.10
N ASN A 25 -2.36 -14.25 8.97
CA ASN A 25 -2.76 -15.62 8.61
C ASN A 25 -1.56 -16.56 8.46
N LEU A 26 -0.49 -16.10 7.81
CA LEU A 26 0.74 -16.88 7.64
C LEU A 26 1.45 -17.14 8.97
N GLN A 27 1.47 -16.17 9.88
CA GLN A 27 1.99 -16.39 11.24
C GLN A 27 1.15 -17.41 12.02
N GLY A 28 -0.18 -17.35 11.90
CA GLY A 28 -1.08 -18.33 12.52
C GLY A 28 -0.80 -19.75 12.03
N LEU A 29 -0.63 -19.93 10.72
CA LEU A 29 -0.29 -21.21 10.12
C LEU A 29 1.11 -21.71 10.55
N GLN A 30 2.08 -20.80 10.68
CA GLN A 30 3.45 -21.14 11.11
C GLN A 30 3.46 -21.77 12.51
N ASN A 31 2.60 -21.29 13.41
CA ASN A 31 2.48 -21.85 14.76
C ASN A 31 1.81 -23.24 14.77
N SER A 32 0.98 -23.54 13.76
CA SER A 32 0.24 -24.81 13.65
C SER A 32 1.04 -25.93 12.97
N TRP A 33 1.95 -25.59 12.05
CA TRP A 33 2.76 -26.56 11.31
C TRP A 33 4.10 -26.81 12.00
N GLN A 34 4.19 -27.92 12.73
CA GLN A 34 5.41 -28.41 13.39
C GLN A 34 5.97 -29.63 12.66
N GLY A 35 7.30 -29.80 12.67
CA GLY A 35 8.01 -30.92 12.02
C GLY A 35 8.81 -30.52 10.78
N VAL A 36 9.25 -31.49 9.98
CA VAL A 36 10.23 -31.29 8.88
C VAL A 36 9.71 -30.37 7.76
N ALA A 37 8.38 -30.30 7.57
CA ALA A 37 7.74 -29.37 6.62
C ALA A 37 7.71 -27.90 7.13
N ALA A 38 7.98 -27.67 8.41
CA ALA A 38 7.96 -26.33 9.01
C ALA A 38 9.07 -25.43 8.47
N THR A 39 10.25 -25.98 8.16
CA THR A 39 11.39 -25.20 7.65
C THR A 39 11.05 -24.54 6.30
N SER A 40 10.53 -25.31 5.34
CA SER A 40 10.16 -24.76 4.03
C SER A 40 9.04 -23.72 4.12
N PHE A 41 8.12 -23.89 5.06
CA PHE A 41 7.08 -22.88 5.30
C PHE A 41 7.65 -21.62 5.95
N GLN A 42 8.55 -21.74 6.94
CA GLN A 42 9.23 -20.59 7.55
C GLN A 42 10.02 -19.78 6.52
N GLU A 43 10.72 -20.45 5.59
CA GLU A 43 11.41 -19.79 4.49
C GLU A 43 10.43 -19.05 3.56
N LEU A 44 9.28 -19.67 3.24
CA LEU A 44 8.23 -19.03 2.45
C LEU A 44 7.69 -17.77 3.14
N VAL A 45 7.39 -17.86 4.44
CA VAL A 45 6.94 -16.71 5.25
C VAL A 45 8.02 -15.62 5.31
N GLY A 46 9.30 -16.00 5.40
CA GLY A 46 10.42 -15.07 5.34
C GLY A 46 10.49 -14.31 4.02
N ARG A 47 10.38 -15.02 2.88
CA ARG A 47 10.32 -14.39 1.54
C ARG A 47 9.11 -13.48 1.40
N TRP A 48 7.95 -13.93 1.86
CA TRP A 48 6.73 -13.12 1.86
C TRP A 48 6.93 -11.80 2.63
N ARG A 49 7.57 -11.83 3.81
CA ARG A 49 7.82 -10.61 4.60
C ARG A 49 8.63 -9.59 3.81
N ILE A 50 9.65 -10.03 3.07
CA ILE A 50 10.45 -9.14 2.20
C ILE A 50 9.56 -8.53 1.12
N THR A 51 8.74 -9.34 0.45
CA THR A 51 7.79 -8.86 -0.57
C THR A 51 6.77 -7.87 0.02
N ALA A 52 6.22 -8.15 1.19
CA ALA A 52 5.25 -7.29 1.87
C ALA A 52 5.85 -5.91 2.18
N THR A 53 7.09 -5.86 2.67
CA THR A 53 7.81 -4.59 2.90
C THR A 53 8.01 -3.81 1.61
N THR A 54 8.40 -4.47 0.51
CA THR A 54 8.52 -3.81 -0.80
C THR A 54 7.17 -3.27 -1.28
N VAL A 55 6.09 -4.03 -1.14
CA VAL A 55 4.73 -3.57 -1.50
C VAL A 55 4.33 -2.35 -0.68
N GLN A 56 4.52 -2.37 0.64
CA GLN A 56 4.23 -1.24 1.52
C GLN A 56 5.00 0.02 1.11
N GLN A 57 6.29 -0.12 0.79
CA GLN A 57 7.11 0.99 0.32
C GLN A 57 6.57 1.58 -0.99
N GLN A 58 6.30 0.73 -1.98
CA GLN A 58 5.78 1.17 -3.30
C GLN A 58 4.41 1.84 -3.18
N LEU A 59 3.52 1.32 -2.33
CA LEU A 59 2.23 1.95 -2.05
C LEU A 59 2.39 3.33 -1.39
N GLY A 60 3.40 3.50 -0.53
CA GLY A 60 3.76 4.79 0.06
C GLY A 60 4.26 5.80 -0.99
N GLU A 61 5.15 5.37 -1.88
CA GLU A 61 5.66 6.20 -2.99
C GLU A 61 4.53 6.69 -3.90
N VAL A 62 3.61 5.78 -4.28
CA VAL A 62 2.42 6.13 -5.07
C VAL A 62 1.53 7.13 -4.31
N SER A 63 1.31 6.91 -3.01
CA SER A 63 0.48 7.79 -2.18
C SER A 63 1.03 9.22 -2.15
N ILE A 64 2.35 9.36 -1.99
CA ILE A 64 3.06 10.64 -1.97
C ILE A 64 2.93 11.32 -3.33
N ALA A 65 3.25 10.62 -4.43
CA ALA A 65 3.17 11.18 -5.78
C ALA A 65 1.77 11.72 -6.11
N LEU A 66 0.73 10.99 -5.71
CA LEU A 66 -0.66 11.40 -5.91
C LEU A 66 -1.04 12.62 -5.06
N ALA A 67 -0.56 12.71 -3.81
CA ALA A 67 -0.78 13.88 -2.97
C ALA A 67 -0.12 15.13 -3.56
N HIS A 68 1.09 15.01 -4.10
CA HIS A 68 1.77 16.09 -4.82
C HIS A 68 0.99 16.53 -6.06
N ALA A 69 0.54 15.59 -6.89
CA ALA A 69 -0.25 15.89 -8.08
C ALA A 69 -1.57 16.61 -7.73
N ALA A 70 -2.26 16.16 -6.68
CA ALA A 70 -3.49 16.79 -6.22
C ALA A 70 -3.28 18.23 -5.72
N LYS A 71 -2.19 18.48 -4.98
CA LYS A 71 -1.83 19.82 -4.51
C LYS A 71 -1.52 20.76 -5.68
N GLN A 72 -0.68 20.33 -6.61
CA GLN A 72 -0.31 21.13 -7.78
C GLN A 72 -1.54 21.49 -8.63
N TYR A 73 -2.48 20.56 -8.78
CA TYR A 73 -3.73 20.83 -9.49
C TYR A 73 -4.57 21.91 -8.79
N ALA A 74 -4.70 21.84 -7.46
CA ALA A 74 -5.44 22.85 -6.69
C ALA A 74 -4.79 24.24 -6.77
N GLU A 75 -3.45 24.31 -6.78
CA GLU A 75 -2.70 25.56 -6.91
C GLU A 75 -2.91 26.21 -8.29
N ILE A 76 -2.87 25.42 -9.37
CA ILE A 76 -3.14 25.89 -10.74
C ILE A 76 -4.58 26.41 -10.85
N GLU A 77 -5.55 25.69 -10.30
CA GLU A 77 -6.96 26.12 -10.34
C GLU A 77 -7.15 27.46 -9.61
N GLN A 78 -6.55 27.63 -8.42
CA GLN A 78 -6.57 28.90 -7.70
C GLN A 78 -5.86 30.04 -8.45
N ALA A 79 -4.79 29.74 -9.20
CA ALA A 79 -4.12 30.73 -10.03
C ALA A 79 -5.02 31.18 -11.19
N ASN A 80 -5.70 30.23 -11.85
CA ASN A 80 -6.65 30.51 -12.92
C ASN A 80 -7.81 31.38 -12.42
N VAL A 81 -8.41 31.05 -11.27
CA VAL A 81 -9.49 31.86 -10.66
C VAL A 81 -9.05 33.30 -10.43
N ARG A 82 -7.82 33.51 -9.95
CA ARG A 82 -7.26 34.85 -9.72
C ARG A 82 -7.04 35.66 -11.00
N LEU A 83 -6.87 35.01 -12.16
CA LEU A 83 -6.69 35.69 -13.45
C LEU A 83 -7.99 36.35 -13.94
N PHE A 84 -9.14 35.84 -13.49
CA PHE A 84 -10.47 36.29 -13.91
C PHE A 84 -11.19 37.15 -12.84
N LEU A 85 -10.48 37.56 -11.78
CA LEU A 85 -10.92 38.52 -10.77
C LEU A 85 -10.24 39.88 -11.00
#